data_AF-E1YJC4-F1
#
_entry.id   AF-E1YJC4-F1
#
_cell.length_a   1.000
_cell.length_b   1.000
_cell.length_c   1.000
_cell.angle_alpha   90.00
_cell.angle_beta   90.00
_cell.angle_gamma   90.00
#
_symmetry.space_group_name_H-M   'P 1'
#
loop_
_entity.id
_entity.type
_entity.pdbx_description
1 polymer ?
#
loop_
_entity_poly.entity_id
_entity_poly.type
_entity_poly.pdbx_seq_one_letter_code
_entity_poly.pdbx_strand_id
1 'polypeptide(L)'
;MPVFFLFIVLMGCFAPYSISAQTESSDINRYFYSGDGQLQLFSKKNGKSFSGRYRLGFGIYDESALKQICQVFDAPDSAPMTHLSLRLIEFIDFLQDRLGPGRQITITSGYRNPEYNTGLRNKGGLAAKASLHQYGMAADFMIEGVNSKFLWNYVKALGFGGAGYYHGKTVHIDVGPARSWDETTSGVGTGISDDNELICLVTDYDIYQPGTAISLRFIRMTAFPIGVSPEFSLIRIDNKALAKEATYFKPYFSISENGSCIQFSDIDQMSGIRWELPKDLSPGRYIIRAVFCDDAWKDMPKQVETPEIEIRE
;
A
#
# COMPACT_ATOMS: atom_id res chain seq x y z
N MET A 1 23.92 -85.91 -32.05
CA MET A 1 23.73 -85.17 -30.79
C MET A 1 24.08 -83.71 -31.02
N PRO A 2 23.11 -82.80 -31.21
CA PRO A 2 23.39 -81.38 -31.31
C PRO A 2 23.06 -80.66 -29.98
N VAL A 3 24.00 -79.85 -29.53
CA VAL A 3 23.92 -79.01 -28.33
C VAL A 3 23.18 -77.71 -28.69
N PHE A 4 22.12 -77.39 -27.96
CA PHE A 4 21.36 -76.14 -28.10
C PHE A 4 22.09 -74.98 -27.41
N PHE A 5 22.33 -73.89 -28.14
CA PHE A 5 22.76 -72.60 -27.58
C PHE A 5 21.54 -71.71 -27.35
N LEU A 6 21.36 -71.24 -26.11
CA LEU A 6 20.31 -70.33 -25.68
C LEU A 6 20.79 -68.88 -25.91
N PHE A 7 20.13 -68.15 -26.81
CA PHE A 7 20.33 -66.71 -26.99
C PHE A 7 19.45 -65.95 -25.98
N ILE A 8 20.07 -65.18 -25.08
CA ILE A 8 19.38 -64.24 -24.19
C ILE A 8 19.39 -62.86 -24.88
N VAL A 9 18.21 -62.36 -25.25
CA VAL A 9 18.02 -60.98 -25.73
C VAL A 9 17.72 -60.09 -24.53
N LEU A 10 18.65 -59.20 -24.20
CA LEU A 10 18.47 -58.15 -23.19
C LEU A 10 17.69 -56.98 -23.82
N MET A 11 16.40 -56.86 -23.49
CA MET A 11 15.61 -55.65 -23.76
C MET A 11 16.03 -54.54 -22.79
N GLY A 12 16.74 -53.54 -23.29
CA GLY A 12 17.02 -52.31 -22.55
C GLY A 12 15.78 -51.43 -22.52
N CYS A 13 15.17 -51.26 -21.33
CA CYS A 13 14.12 -50.28 -21.10
C CYS A 13 14.73 -48.87 -21.03
N PHE A 14 14.54 -48.06 -22.08
CA PHE A 14 14.76 -46.62 -21.99
C PHE A 14 13.50 -45.98 -21.38
N ALA A 15 13.59 -45.54 -20.12
CA ALA A 15 12.58 -44.69 -19.51
C ALA A 15 12.72 -43.26 -20.06
N PRO A 16 11.66 -42.64 -20.59
CA PRO A 16 11.72 -41.23 -20.96
C PRO A 16 11.85 -40.38 -19.70
N TYR A 17 12.92 -39.62 -19.59
CA TYR A 17 13.02 -38.53 -18.62
C TYR A 17 12.03 -37.44 -19.02
N SER A 18 10.89 -37.38 -18.34
CA SER A 18 9.99 -36.24 -18.44
C SER A 18 10.66 -35.04 -17.79
N ILE A 19 11.22 -34.14 -18.59
CA ILE A 19 11.56 -32.79 -18.12
C ILE A 19 10.23 -32.10 -17.84
N SER A 20 9.85 -32.05 -16.57
CA SER A 20 8.76 -31.18 -16.13
C SER A 20 9.22 -29.74 -16.39
N ALA A 21 8.66 -29.11 -17.42
CA ALA A 21 8.73 -27.67 -17.56
C ALA A 21 8.03 -27.09 -16.33
N GLN A 22 8.81 -26.61 -15.36
CA GLN A 22 8.28 -25.71 -14.34
C GLN A 22 7.69 -24.54 -15.12
N THR A 23 6.36 -24.44 -15.11
CA THR A 23 5.70 -23.17 -15.41
C THR A 23 6.32 -22.16 -14.46
N GLU A 24 7.15 -21.28 -15.00
CA GLU A 24 7.51 -20.02 -14.37
C GLU A 24 6.19 -19.28 -14.18
N SER A 25 5.52 -19.58 -13.07
CA SER A 25 4.51 -18.72 -12.49
C SER A 25 5.18 -17.36 -12.41
N SER A 26 4.64 -16.36 -13.08
CA SER A 26 5.13 -14.98 -12.99
C SER A 26 4.77 -14.44 -11.62
N ASP A 27 5.73 -13.86 -10.91
CA ASP A 27 5.46 -13.13 -9.67
C ASP A 27 4.37 -12.09 -9.94
N ILE A 28 3.23 -12.19 -9.25
CA ILE A 28 2.16 -11.20 -9.38
C ILE A 28 2.67 -9.94 -8.69
N ASN A 29 3.32 -9.07 -9.46
CA ASN A 29 3.71 -7.77 -8.97
C ASN A 29 2.43 -6.95 -8.71
N ARG A 30 2.03 -6.86 -7.44
CA ARG A 30 0.78 -6.19 -7.00
C ARG A 30 0.91 -4.66 -6.91
N TYR A 31 2.12 -4.13 -7.07
CA TYR A 31 2.43 -2.72 -6.91
C TYR A 31 3.13 -2.18 -8.16
N PHE A 32 2.84 -0.93 -8.53
CA PHE A 32 3.58 -0.28 -9.62
C PHE A 32 5.06 -0.09 -9.27
N TYR A 33 5.34 0.10 -7.98
CA TYR A 33 6.69 0.24 -7.43
C TYR A 33 6.91 -0.81 -6.33
N SER A 34 7.67 -1.84 -6.67
CA SER A 34 8.05 -2.97 -5.80
C SER A 34 9.55 -3.25 -5.97
N GLY A 35 10.21 -3.65 -4.88
CA GLY A 35 11.62 -4.05 -4.87
C GLY A 35 11.80 -5.56 -4.96
N ASP A 36 13.00 -6.05 -4.65
CA ASP A 36 13.39 -7.47 -4.74
C ASP A 36 12.90 -8.34 -3.57
N GLY A 37 12.18 -7.75 -2.61
CA GLY A 37 11.67 -8.38 -1.42
C GLY A 37 12.68 -8.47 -0.28
N GLN A 38 13.77 -7.72 -0.32
CA GLN A 38 14.83 -7.69 0.69
C GLN A 38 15.09 -6.27 1.21
N LEU A 39 15.20 -6.13 2.52
CA LEU A 39 15.43 -4.83 3.14
C LEU A 39 16.53 -4.88 4.19
N GLN A 40 17.24 -3.76 4.32
CA GLN A 40 18.14 -3.47 5.44
C GLN A 40 17.67 -2.20 6.12
N LEU A 41 17.08 -2.34 7.30
CA LEU A 41 16.44 -1.27 8.03
C LEU A 41 17.05 -1.10 9.42
N PHE A 42 17.19 0.14 9.85
CA PHE A 42 17.53 0.51 11.22
C PHE A 42 16.63 1.66 11.70
N SER A 43 16.12 1.55 12.92
CA SER A 43 15.33 2.61 13.53
C SER A 43 16.20 3.48 14.43
N LYS A 44 16.35 4.75 14.07
CA LYS A 44 17.00 5.74 14.94
C LYS A 44 16.19 6.00 16.21
N LYS A 45 14.86 5.79 16.16
CA LYS A 45 13.94 6.08 17.28
C LYS A 45 14.05 5.06 18.40
N ASN A 46 14.07 3.77 18.08
CA ASN A 46 13.99 2.68 19.06
C ASN A 46 15.15 1.67 18.99
N GLY A 47 16.14 1.87 18.11
CA GLY A 47 17.33 1.04 17.98
C GLY A 47 17.10 -0.34 17.35
N LYS A 48 15.86 -0.67 16.96
CA LYS A 48 15.54 -1.95 16.32
C LYS A 48 16.02 -1.97 14.87
N SER A 49 16.29 -3.16 14.36
CA SER A 49 16.74 -3.36 12.98
C SER A 49 16.08 -4.59 12.35
N PHE A 50 16.07 -4.62 11.03
CA PHE A 50 15.68 -5.77 10.23
C PHE A 50 16.66 -5.88 9.06
N SER A 51 17.14 -7.08 8.75
CA SER A 51 17.96 -7.35 7.58
C SER A 51 17.59 -8.71 7.01
N GLY A 52 17.08 -8.73 5.79
CA GLY A 52 16.76 -9.98 5.09
C GLY A 52 15.55 -9.88 4.18
N ARG A 53 15.07 -11.06 3.76
CA ARG A 53 13.93 -11.22 2.87
C ARG A 53 12.63 -11.13 3.66
N TYR A 54 11.70 -10.30 3.20
CA TYR A 54 10.35 -10.19 3.76
C TYR A 54 9.26 -10.65 2.77
N ARG A 55 9.58 -10.72 1.47
CA ARG A 55 8.72 -11.27 0.42
C ARG A 55 9.35 -12.51 -0.19
N LEU A 56 8.61 -13.61 -0.14
CA LEU A 56 9.04 -14.95 -0.59
C LEU A 56 8.78 -15.17 -2.10
N GLY A 57 8.09 -14.22 -2.75
CA GLY A 57 7.64 -14.29 -4.15
C GLY A 57 6.13 -14.57 -4.25
N PHE A 58 5.52 -14.29 -5.40
CA PHE A 58 4.09 -14.49 -5.66
C PHE A 58 3.15 -13.71 -4.74
N GLY A 59 3.61 -12.58 -4.21
CA GLY A 59 2.88 -11.84 -3.17
C GLY A 59 2.73 -12.61 -1.85
N ILE A 60 3.54 -13.64 -1.61
CA ILE A 60 3.64 -14.34 -0.33
C ILE A 60 4.66 -13.59 0.54
N TYR A 61 4.24 -13.21 1.73
CA TYR A 61 5.07 -12.47 2.69
C TYR A 61 5.41 -13.33 3.91
N ASP A 62 6.62 -13.15 4.43
CA ASP A 62 7.04 -13.78 5.68
C ASP A 62 6.48 -12.98 6.87
N GLU A 63 5.55 -13.59 7.62
CA GLU A 63 4.89 -12.94 8.75
C GLU A 63 5.87 -12.52 9.86
N SER A 64 6.93 -13.30 10.09
CA SER A 64 7.93 -13.02 11.11
C SER A 64 8.82 -11.83 10.70
N ALA A 65 9.20 -11.78 9.42
CA ALA A 65 9.92 -10.65 8.86
C ALA A 65 9.10 -9.37 8.91
N LEU A 66 7.83 -9.42 8.49
CA LEU A 66 6.92 -8.28 8.56
C LEU A 66 6.70 -7.82 10.01
N LYS A 67 6.60 -8.73 10.98
CA LYS A 67 6.52 -8.37 12.41
C LYS A 67 7.75 -7.58 12.86
N GLN A 68 8.94 -8.01 12.48
CA GLN A 68 10.19 -7.28 12.77
C GLN A 68 10.23 -5.92 12.08
N ILE A 69 9.76 -5.82 10.84
CA ILE A 69 9.65 -4.55 10.12
C ILE A 69 8.68 -3.61 10.85
N CYS A 70 7.50 -4.07 11.27
CA CYS A 70 6.58 -3.27 12.09
C CYS A 70 7.27 -2.69 13.33
N GLN A 71 8.06 -3.50 14.02
CA GLN A 71 8.82 -3.06 15.18
C GLN A 71 9.87 -1.98 14.85
N VAL A 72 10.57 -2.07 13.71
CA VAL A 72 11.49 -1.02 13.23
C VAL A 72 10.76 0.31 13.03
N PHE A 73 9.55 0.26 12.47
CA PHE A 73 8.70 1.43 12.23
C PHE A 73 7.97 1.91 13.49
N ASP A 74 8.13 1.26 14.62
CA ASP A 74 7.38 1.53 15.86
C ASP A 74 5.85 1.35 15.69
N ALA A 75 5.45 0.53 14.72
CA ALA A 75 4.06 0.16 14.45
C ALA A 75 3.64 -1.02 15.33
N PRO A 76 2.36 -1.10 15.75
CA PRO A 76 1.82 -2.30 16.38
C PRO A 76 2.03 -3.53 15.48
N ASP A 77 2.52 -4.62 16.09
CA ASP A 77 2.94 -5.83 15.40
C ASP A 77 1.98 -7.02 15.65
N SER A 78 0.72 -6.69 15.98
CA SER A 78 -0.38 -7.63 16.17
C SER A 78 -0.95 -8.12 14.83
N ALA A 79 -1.35 -9.40 14.78
CA ALA A 79 -2.05 -9.96 13.64
C ALA A 79 -3.55 -9.61 13.67
N PRO A 80 -4.18 -9.27 12.53
CA PRO A 80 -3.55 -9.06 11.22
C PRO A 80 -2.73 -7.76 11.19
N MET A 81 -1.56 -7.77 10.52
CA MET A 81 -0.65 -6.63 10.42
C MET A 81 -1.25 -5.52 9.54
N THR A 82 -2.11 -4.71 10.14
CA THR A 82 -2.91 -3.67 9.46
C THR A 82 -2.39 -2.25 9.70
N HIS A 83 -1.43 -2.09 10.62
CA HIS A 83 -0.91 -0.80 11.07
C HIS A 83 0.32 -0.31 10.31
N LEU A 84 0.89 -1.12 9.42
CA LEU A 84 1.95 -0.72 8.50
C LEU A 84 1.59 -1.17 7.09
N SER A 85 1.60 -0.26 6.14
CA SER A 85 1.21 -0.52 4.76
C SER A 85 2.27 -1.36 4.05
N LEU A 86 1.87 -2.52 3.50
CA LEU A 86 2.74 -3.30 2.61
C LEU A 86 3.20 -2.48 1.40
N ARG A 87 2.33 -1.62 0.83
CA ARG A 87 2.70 -0.70 -0.26
C ARG A 87 3.85 0.24 0.15
N LEU A 88 3.90 0.68 1.41
CA LEU A 88 5.00 1.51 1.90
C LEU A 88 6.31 0.72 1.99
N ILE A 89 6.25 -0.52 2.50
CA ILE A 89 7.41 -1.39 2.61
C ILE A 89 7.99 -1.68 1.22
N GLU A 90 7.13 -2.09 0.28
CA GLU A 90 7.48 -2.36 -1.12
C GLU A 90 8.03 -1.14 -1.84
N PHE A 91 7.49 0.05 -1.56
CA PHE A 91 8.00 1.28 -2.17
C PHE A 91 9.36 1.68 -1.60
N ILE A 92 9.59 1.51 -0.29
CA ILE A 92 10.91 1.74 0.32
C ILE A 92 11.94 0.75 -0.22
N ASP A 93 11.54 -0.50 -0.44
CA ASP A 93 12.36 -1.53 -1.07
C ASP A 93 12.76 -1.12 -2.50
N PHE A 94 11.79 -0.76 -3.33
CA PHE A 94 12.03 -0.21 -4.66
C PHE A 94 13.03 0.96 -4.66
N LEU A 95 12.93 1.88 -3.69
CA LEU A 95 13.86 3.01 -3.57
C LEU A 95 15.26 2.56 -3.15
N GLN A 96 15.39 1.55 -2.29
CA GLN A 96 16.68 0.93 -1.95
C GLN A 96 17.35 0.38 -3.21
N ASP A 97 16.64 -0.47 -3.94
CA ASP A 97 17.15 -1.15 -5.13
C ASP A 97 17.61 -0.18 -6.23
N ARG A 98 16.93 0.97 -6.34
CA ARG A 98 17.26 1.96 -7.38
C ARG A 98 18.36 2.92 -7.00
N LEU A 99 18.46 3.30 -5.72
CA LEU A 99 19.27 4.44 -5.29
C LEU A 99 20.44 4.04 -4.38
N GLY A 100 20.33 2.93 -3.67
CA GLY A 100 21.38 2.38 -2.82
C GLY A 100 21.20 0.88 -2.62
N PRO A 101 21.42 0.06 -3.66
CA PRO A 101 21.22 -1.38 -3.58
C PRO A 101 21.96 -1.98 -2.39
N GLY A 102 21.25 -2.70 -1.52
CA GLY A 102 21.82 -3.33 -0.33
C GLY A 102 22.41 -2.36 0.69
N ARG A 103 22.08 -1.07 0.64
CA ARG A 103 22.51 -0.09 1.65
C ARG A 103 21.47 0.04 2.75
N GLN A 104 21.95 0.31 3.96
CA GLN A 104 21.06 0.47 5.11
C GLN A 104 20.16 1.70 4.95
N ILE A 105 18.87 1.49 5.19
CA ILE A 105 17.86 2.52 5.34
C ILE A 105 17.69 2.82 6.83
N THR A 106 17.91 4.07 7.21
CA THR A 106 17.68 4.53 8.58
C THR A 106 16.33 5.23 8.69
N ILE A 107 15.36 4.56 9.31
CA ILE A 107 14.06 5.11 9.65
C ILE A 107 14.23 6.06 10.84
N THR A 108 13.88 7.32 10.65
CA THR A 108 13.89 8.34 11.70
C THR A 108 12.50 8.57 12.32
N SER A 109 11.45 8.37 11.53
CA SER A 109 10.07 8.27 12.00
C SER A 109 9.28 7.31 11.13
N GLY A 110 8.70 6.28 11.72
CA GLY A 110 7.75 5.37 11.08
C GLY A 110 6.31 5.71 11.49
N TYR A 111 5.59 4.72 12.02
CA TYR A 111 4.24 4.91 12.57
C TYR A 111 4.22 5.91 13.73
N ARG A 112 3.13 6.67 13.82
CA ARG A 112 2.86 7.61 14.93
C ARG A 112 1.46 7.36 15.46
N ASN A 113 1.32 7.00 16.73
CA ASN A 113 0.00 7.00 17.34
C ASN A 113 -0.61 8.43 17.32
N PRO A 114 -1.95 8.57 17.31
CA PRO A 114 -2.60 9.88 17.22
C PRO A 114 -2.24 10.86 18.33
N GLU A 115 -2.03 10.37 19.55
CA GLU A 115 -1.65 11.16 20.72
C GLU A 115 -0.26 11.78 20.53
N TYR A 116 0.70 11.01 20.04
CA TYR A 116 2.05 11.48 19.73
C TYR A 116 2.04 12.52 18.62
N ASN A 117 1.27 12.30 17.55
CA ASN A 117 1.14 13.27 16.45
C ASN A 117 0.55 14.59 16.96
N THR A 118 -0.48 14.52 17.80
CA THR A 118 -1.07 15.70 18.45
C THR A 118 -0.06 16.40 19.37
N GLY A 119 0.71 15.64 20.14
CA GLY A 119 1.78 16.18 20.99
C GLY A 119 2.88 16.91 20.20
N LEU A 120 3.26 16.42 19.02
CA LEU A 120 4.19 17.13 18.12
C LEU A 120 3.62 18.47 17.66
N ARG A 121 2.35 18.49 17.25
CA ARG A 121 1.65 19.72 16.83
C ARG A 121 1.59 20.75 17.95
N ASN A 122 1.21 20.32 19.16
CA ASN A 122 1.10 21.20 20.32
C ASN A 122 2.45 21.82 20.73
N LYS A 123 3.57 21.18 20.37
CA LYS A 123 4.93 21.69 20.57
C LYS A 123 5.43 22.59 19.42
N GLY A 124 4.58 22.89 18.43
CA GLY A 124 4.94 23.69 17.26
C GLY A 124 5.65 22.91 16.15
N GLY A 125 5.62 21.57 16.18
CA GLY A 125 6.18 20.75 15.12
C GLY A 125 5.36 20.81 13.82
N LEU A 126 6.04 20.73 12.67
CA LEU A 126 5.41 20.63 11.35
C LEU A 126 4.80 19.24 11.14
N ALA A 127 3.63 19.01 11.74
CA ALA A 127 2.86 17.78 11.59
C ALA A 127 1.40 18.08 11.20
N ALA A 128 0.91 17.43 10.14
CA ALA A 128 -0.47 17.54 9.73
C ALA A 128 -1.41 16.84 10.73
N LYS A 129 -2.65 17.33 10.86
CA LYS A 129 -3.68 16.76 11.76
C LYS A 129 -4.01 15.31 11.39
N ALA A 130 -4.08 15.01 10.09
CA ALA A 130 -4.32 13.67 9.55
C ALA A 130 -3.10 13.17 8.77
N SER A 131 -1.96 13.10 9.46
CA SER A 131 -0.69 12.67 8.87
C SER A 131 -0.74 11.19 8.50
N LEU A 132 -0.18 10.81 7.34
CA LEU A 132 -0.13 9.41 6.90
C LEU A 132 0.78 8.52 7.77
N HIS A 133 1.60 9.11 8.64
CA HIS A 133 2.29 8.35 9.69
C HIS A 133 1.31 7.67 10.67
N GLN A 134 0.13 8.27 10.89
CA GLN A 134 -0.90 7.70 11.76
C GLN A 134 -1.60 6.50 11.14
N TYR A 135 -1.44 6.31 9.83
CA TYR A 135 -2.05 5.21 9.07
C TYR A 135 -1.02 4.12 8.72
N GLY A 136 0.25 4.27 9.16
CA GLY A 136 1.33 3.39 8.74
C GLY A 136 1.66 3.50 7.25
N MET A 137 1.38 4.64 6.64
CA MET A 137 1.51 4.87 5.20
C MET A 137 2.59 5.90 4.88
N ALA A 138 3.37 6.34 5.87
CA ALA A 138 4.46 7.29 5.69
C ALA A 138 5.70 6.93 6.51
N ALA A 139 6.86 7.36 6.04
CA ALA A 139 8.13 7.22 6.70
C ALA A 139 9.04 8.42 6.43
N ASP A 140 9.76 8.83 7.46
CA ASP A 140 10.85 9.77 7.38
C ASP A 140 12.15 8.97 7.46
N PHE A 141 12.92 8.90 6.37
CA PHE A 141 14.14 8.08 6.34
C PHE A 141 15.28 8.68 5.51
N MET A 142 16.42 8.00 5.58
CA MET A 142 17.58 8.23 4.73
C MET A 142 18.16 6.88 4.28
N ILE A 143 18.72 6.84 3.08
CA ILE A 143 19.47 5.70 2.55
C ILE A 143 20.96 6.04 2.66
N GLU A 144 21.76 5.15 3.22
CA GLU A 144 23.20 5.36 3.36
C GLU A 144 23.84 5.74 2.01
N GLY A 145 24.69 6.77 2.02
CA GLY A 145 25.37 7.25 0.82
C GLY A 145 24.47 7.94 -0.23
N VAL A 146 23.16 8.09 0.02
CA VAL A 146 22.24 8.78 -0.89
C VAL A 146 21.90 10.16 -0.36
N ASN A 147 22.04 11.18 -1.20
CA ASN A 147 21.66 12.54 -0.84
C ASN A 147 20.13 12.68 -0.73
N SER A 148 19.64 13.31 0.34
CA SER A 148 18.20 13.48 0.60
C SER A 148 17.48 14.31 -0.48
N LYS A 149 18.11 15.37 -0.99
CA LYS A 149 17.53 16.16 -2.10
C LYS A 149 17.41 15.34 -3.38
N PHE A 150 18.38 14.46 -3.64
CA PHE A 150 18.33 13.54 -4.78
C PHE A 150 17.20 12.52 -4.63
N LEU A 151 17.08 11.88 -3.46
CA LEU A 151 15.98 10.97 -3.14
C LEU A 151 14.61 11.65 -3.30
N TRP A 152 14.45 12.85 -2.76
CA TRP A 152 13.22 13.63 -2.89
C TRP A 152 12.87 13.94 -4.36
N ASN A 153 13.84 14.42 -5.14
CA ASN A 153 13.63 14.69 -6.57
C ASN A 153 13.29 13.42 -7.35
N TYR A 154 13.90 12.29 -7.01
CA TYR A 154 13.60 11.00 -7.64
C TYR A 154 12.15 10.61 -7.41
N VAL A 155 11.67 10.64 -6.15
CA VAL A 155 10.27 10.29 -5.84
C VAL A 155 9.30 11.28 -6.47
N LYS A 156 9.60 12.58 -6.42
CA LYS A 156 8.81 13.61 -7.09
C LYS A 156 8.63 13.31 -8.59
N ALA A 157 9.68 12.84 -9.26
CA ALA A 157 9.64 12.52 -10.69
C ALA A 157 8.80 11.27 -11.01
N LEU A 158 8.56 10.37 -10.05
CA LEU A 158 7.68 9.21 -10.24
C LEU A 158 6.21 9.60 -10.34
N GLY A 159 5.81 10.79 -9.86
CA GLY A 159 4.42 11.19 -9.79
C GLY A 159 3.57 10.27 -8.90
N PHE A 160 4.20 9.65 -7.89
CA PHE A 160 3.58 8.69 -6.98
C PHE A 160 3.85 9.07 -5.53
N GLY A 161 2.84 8.94 -4.68
CA GLY A 161 2.98 9.16 -3.24
C GLY A 161 3.30 10.61 -2.86
N GLY A 162 3.37 10.86 -1.56
CA GLY A 162 3.83 12.14 -1.03
C GLY A 162 5.35 12.16 -0.84
N ALA A 163 6.02 13.26 -1.24
CA ALA A 163 7.44 13.48 -1.01
C ALA A 163 7.72 14.85 -0.37
N GLY A 164 8.18 14.86 0.88
CA GLY A 164 8.53 16.05 1.64
C GLY A 164 10.03 16.18 1.88
N TYR A 165 10.61 17.36 1.63
CA TYR A 165 12.02 17.63 1.88
C TYR A 165 12.21 18.87 2.75
N TYR A 166 12.70 18.67 3.97
CA TYR A 166 12.89 19.74 4.96
C TYR A 166 14.36 20.19 5.08
N HIS A 167 15.10 20.19 3.97
CA HIS A 167 16.52 20.54 3.87
C HIS A 167 17.51 19.82 4.81
N GLY A 168 17.05 18.74 5.48
CA GLY A 168 17.85 17.90 6.36
C GLY A 168 18.42 16.66 5.69
N LYS A 169 18.88 15.71 6.51
CA LYS A 169 19.37 14.40 6.05
C LYS A 169 18.25 13.42 5.67
N THR A 170 17.03 13.71 6.11
CA THR A 170 15.87 12.84 6.02
C THR A 170 14.91 13.35 4.95
N VAL A 171 14.24 12.43 4.27
CA VAL A 171 13.11 12.71 3.35
C VAL A 171 11.86 12.07 3.91
N HIS A 172 10.75 12.80 3.87
CA HIS A 172 9.41 12.26 4.12
C HIS A 172 8.94 11.59 2.84
N ILE A 173 8.46 10.35 2.93
CA ILE A 173 7.79 9.64 1.85
C ILE A 173 6.49 9.04 2.38
N ASP A 174 5.41 9.10 1.59
CA ASP A 174 4.17 8.40 1.87
C ASP A 174 3.55 7.76 0.63
N VAL A 175 2.64 6.80 0.83
CA VAL A 175 1.94 6.07 -0.25
C VAL A 175 0.49 6.54 -0.42
N GLY A 176 0.23 7.83 -0.16
CA GLY A 176 -1.04 8.49 -0.43
C GLY A 176 -1.09 9.14 -1.83
N PRO A 177 -1.97 10.14 -2.03
CA PRO A 177 -2.04 10.89 -3.29
C PRO A 177 -0.71 11.56 -3.64
N ALA A 178 -0.39 11.60 -4.94
CA ALA A 178 0.83 12.18 -5.47
C ALA A 178 0.94 13.67 -5.10
N ARG A 179 1.98 14.05 -4.35
CA ARG A 179 2.27 15.45 -4.00
C ARG A 179 3.72 15.62 -3.57
N SER A 180 4.28 16.81 -3.74
CA SER A 180 5.64 17.11 -3.26
C SER A 180 5.69 18.47 -2.60
N TRP A 181 6.42 18.61 -1.50
CA TRP A 181 6.55 19.86 -0.74
C TRP A 181 7.91 19.97 -0.05
N ASP A 182 8.17 21.17 0.46
CA ASP A 182 9.23 21.50 1.42
C ASP A 182 8.63 22.14 2.68
N GLU A 183 9.45 22.61 3.63
CA GLU A 183 8.99 23.30 4.84
C GLU A 183 8.09 24.51 4.55
N THR A 184 8.30 25.18 3.42
CA THR A 184 7.57 26.41 3.07
C THR A 184 6.26 26.15 2.34
N THR A 185 6.13 24.97 1.71
CA THR A 185 4.99 24.59 0.86
C THR A 185 4.18 23.42 1.43
N SER A 186 4.45 23.02 2.67
CA SER A 186 3.82 21.84 3.29
C SER A 186 2.30 21.93 3.47
N GLY A 187 1.74 23.15 3.55
CA GLY A 187 0.33 23.38 3.88
C GLY A 187 -0.04 23.08 5.34
N VAL A 188 0.94 22.73 6.19
CA VAL A 188 0.68 22.50 7.61
C VAL A 188 0.30 23.82 8.28
N GLY A 189 -0.84 23.83 8.98
CA GLY A 189 -1.32 25.01 9.71
C GLY A 189 -2.10 26.02 8.86
N THR A 190 -2.32 25.76 7.57
CA THR A 190 -3.13 26.65 6.71
C THR A 190 -4.63 26.39 6.79
N GLY A 191 -5.04 25.31 7.46
CA GLY A 191 -6.44 24.86 7.54
C GLY A 191 -6.91 24.04 6.33
N ILE A 192 -6.06 23.82 5.31
CA ILE A 192 -6.41 23.11 4.06
C ILE A 192 -6.90 21.66 4.25
N SER A 193 -6.78 21.09 5.44
CA SER A 193 -7.26 19.73 5.73
C SER A 193 -8.39 19.71 6.74
N ASP A 194 -8.83 20.88 7.21
CA ASP A 194 -9.94 20.97 8.15
C ASP A 194 -11.23 20.49 7.48
N ASP A 195 -12.21 20.11 8.30
CA ASP A 195 -13.52 19.64 7.84
C ASP A 195 -13.45 18.57 6.74
N ASN A 196 -12.47 17.66 6.83
CA ASN A 196 -12.25 16.56 5.88
C ASN A 196 -12.04 17.01 4.42
N GLU A 197 -11.60 18.24 4.15
CA GLU A 197 -11.43 18.77 2.78
C GLU A 197 -10.57 17.86 1.89
N LEU A 198 -9.59 17.18 2.48
CA LEU A 198 -8.65 16.34 1.75
C LEU A 198 -8.79 14.84 2.04
N ILE A 199 -9.96 14.41 2.53
CA ILE A 199 -10.28 12.99 2.69
C ILE A 199 -10.12 12.25 1.35
N CYS A 200 -9.58 11.03 1.39
CA CYS A 200 -9.40 10.21 0.21
C CYS A 200 -9.71 8.74 0.50
N LEU A 201 -10.02 7.96 -0.54
CA LEU A 201 -10.18 6.51 -0.50
C LEU A 201 -8.96 5.85 -1.15
N VAL A 202 -8.42 4.79 -0.56
CA VAL A 202 -7.29 4.03 -1.14
C VAL A 202 -7.50 2.53 -1.01
N THR A 203 -6.83 1.80 -1.89
CA THR A 203 -6.81 0.34 -1.98
C THR A 203 -5.53 -0.23 -1.36
N ASP A 204 -5.48 -1.53 -1.08
CA ASP A 204 -4.28 -2.22 -0.57
C ASP A 204 -3.22 -2.56 -1.62
N TYR A 205 -3.59 -2.69 -2.89
CA TYR A 205 -2.74 -2.99 -4.05
C TYR A 205 -3.05 -2.08 -5.24
N ASP A 206 -2.11 -1.98 -6.18
CA ASP A 206 -2.29 -1.26 -7.45
C ASP A 206 -2.83 -2.19 -8.54
N ILE A 207 -2.49 -3.49 -8.46
CA ILE A 207 -2.81 -4.51 -9.45
C ILE A 207 -3.53 -5.67 -8.78
N TYR A 208 -4.67 -6.08 -9.36
CA TYR A 208 -5.51 -7.17 -8.87
C TYR A 208 -5.81 -8.19 -9.98
N GLN A 209 -6.17 -9.41 -9.57
CA GLN A 209 -6.80 -10.40 -10.43
C GLN A 209 -8.32 -10.45 -10.17
N PRO A 210 -9.15 -10.83 -11.15
CA PRO A 210 -10.56 -11.10 -10.93
C PRO A 210 -10.79 -12.10 -9.78
N GLY A 211 -11.84 -11.90 -8.99
CA GLY A 211 -12.13 -12.76 -7.83
C GLY A 211 -11.25 -12.52 -6.60
N THR A 212 -10.29 -11.59 -6.64
CA THR A 212 -9.48 -11.27 -5.46
C THR A 212 -10.20 -10.31 -4.52
N ALA A 213 -9.95 -10.46 -3.22
CA ALA A 213 -10.44 -9.52 -2.23
C ALA A 213 -9.63 -8.21 -2.29
N ILE A 214 -10.36 -7.10 -2.28
CA ILE A 214 -9.81 -5.75 -2.15
C ILE A 214 -10.10 -5.20 -0.75
N SER A 215 -9.09 -4.57 -0.15
CA SER A 215 -9.26 -3.79 1.07
C SER A 215 -9.24 -2.30 0.75
N LEU A 216 -10.28 -1.61 1.19
CA LEU A 216 -10.47 -0.18 1.04
C LEU A 216 -10.32 0.50 2.41
N ARG A 217 -9.76 1.71 2.41
CA ARG A 217 -9.67 2.55 3.61
C ARG A 217 -9.76 4.02 3.26
N PHE A 218 -10.46 4.77 4.10
CA PHE A 218 -10.38 6.22 4.06
C PHE A 218 -9.10 6.70 4.75
N ILE A 219 -8.51 7.76 4.22
CA ILE A 219 -7.32 8.40 4.76
C ILE A 219 -7.54 9.90 4.84
N ARG A 220 -6.71 10.57 5.65
CA ARG A 220 -6.68 12.03 5.82
C ARG A 220 -7.94 12.62 6.48
N MET A 221 -8.66 11.82 7.28
CA MET A 221 -9.79 12.30 8.06
C MET A 221 -9.33 13.19 9.22
N THR A 222 -9.99 14.34 9.36
CA THR A 222 -9.73 15.35 10.39
C THR A 222 -10.95 15.63 11.26
N ALA A 223 -12.14 15.16 10.89
CA ALA A 223 -13.39 15.41 11.60
C ALA A 223 -14.34 14.21 11.54
N PHE A 224 -15.13 14.01 12.60
CA PHE A 224 -16.08 12.90 12.77
C PHE A 224 -17.35 13.40 13.47
N PRO A 225 -18.52 12.78 13.24
CA PRO A 225 -18.74 11.57 12.44
C PRO A 225 -18.68 11.82 10.93
N ILE A 226 -18.53 10.76 10.15
CA ILE A 226 -18.58 10.80 8.67
C ILE A 226 -19.64 9.80 8.20
N GLY A 227 -20.61 10.26 7.42
CA GLY A 227 -21.61 9.42 6.78
C GLY A 227 -21.20 8.96 5.38
N VAL A 228 -21.16 7.64 5.16
CA VAL A 228 -20.87 7.04 3.85
C VAL A 228 -22.05 6.22 3.34
N SER A 229 -22.36 6.35 2.05
CA SER A 229 -23.31 5.47 1.37
C SER A 229 -22.85 4.01 1.44
N PRO A 230 -23.74 3.04 1.75
CA PRO A 230 -23.40 1.63 1.76
C PRO A 230 -23.14 1.07 0.34
N GLU A 231 -23.47 1.83 -0.72
CA GLU A 231 -23.26 1.44 -2.11
C GLU A 231 -22.12 2.25 -2.73
N PHE A 232 -21.14 1.53 -3.28
CA PHE A 232 -19.95 2.05 -3.97
C PHE A 232 -20.10 1.75 -5.46
N SER A 233 -19.26 2.39 -6.29
CA SER A 233 -19.21 2.08 -7.73
C SER A 233 -17.79 1.78 -8.19
N LEU A 234 -17.65 0.72 -8.99
CA LEU A 234 -16.46 0.39 -9.75
C LEU A 234 -16.63 0.94 -11.16
N ILE A 235 -15.67 1.74 -11.63
CA ILE A 235 -15.80 2.51 -12.86
C ILE A 235 -14.59 2.20 -13.75
N ARG A 236 -14.84 1.74 -14.97
CA ARG A 236 -13.79 1.44 -15.95
C ARG A 236 -13.28 2.71 -16.63
N ILE A 237 -11.96 2.94 -16.63
CA ILE A 237 -11.34 4.09 -17.29
C ILE A 237 -10.96 3.73 -18.74
N ASP A 238 -11.60 4.38 -19.71
CA ASP A 238 -11.25 4.27 -21.14
C ASP A 238 -10.60 5.56 -21.65
N ASN A 239 -9.51 5.44 -22.43
CA ASN A 239 -8.66 6.55 -22.90
C ASN A 239 -9.35 7.59 -23.83
N LYS A 240 -10.67 7.52 -24.05
CA LYS A 240 -11.38 8.36 -25.03
C LYS A 240 -12.67 9.06 -24.53
N ALA A 241 -13.14 8.79 -23.31
CA ALA A 241 -14.25 9.52 -22.68
C ALA A 241 -14.37 9.11 -21.20
N LEU A 242 -14.97 9.97 -20.35
CA LEU A 242 -15.41 9.55 -19.02
C LEU A 242 -16.22 8.25 -19.15
N ALA A 243 -15.79 7.22 -18.42
CA ALA A 243 -16.35 5.88 -18.32
C ALA A 243 -17.88 5.80 -18.52
N LYS A 244 -18.34 4.89 -19.39
CA LYS A 244 -19.78 4.63 -19.62
C LYS A 244 -20.36 3.54 -18.72
N GLU A 245 -19.54 2.72 -18.07
CA GLU A 245 -19.99 1.54 -17.32
C GLU A 245 -19.51 1.62 -15.87
N ALA A 246 -20.46 1.90 -14.97
CA ALA A 246 -20.28 1.83 -13.53
C ALA A 246 -21.00 0.57 -13.02
N THR A 247 -20.28 -0.31 -12.33
CA THR A 247 -20.85 -1.43 -11.59
C THR A 247 -21.03 -1.01 -10.15
N TYR A 248 -22.26 -1.07 -9.63
CA TYR A 248 -22.56 -0.77 -8.25
C TYR A 248 -22.39 -2.01 -7.38
N PHE A 249 -21.85 -1.84 -6.18
CA PHE A 249 -21.64 -2.93 -5.23
C PHE A 249 -21.75 -2.44 -3.79
N LYS A 250 -22.04 -3.37 -2.88
CA LYS A 250 -22.04 -3.13 -1.44
C LYS A 250 -20.83 -3.84 -0.83
N PRO A 251 -19.78 -3.13 -0.38
CA PRO A 251 -18.69 -3.76 0.32
C PRO A 251 -19.15 -4.22 1.70
N TYR A 252 -18.39 -5.14 2.29
CA TYR A 252 -18.49 -5.49 3.70
C TYR A 252 -17.85 -4.39 4.54
N PHE A 253 -18.59 -3.93 5.56
CA PHE A 253 -18.12 -2.98 6.57
C PHE A 253 -17.85 -3.70 7.90
N SER A 254 -16.82 -3.26 8.63
CA SER A 254 -16.46 -3.80 9.95
C SER A 254 -17.42 -3.34 11.07
N ILE A 255 -18.27 -2.35 10.79
CA ILE A 255 -19.25 -1.77 11.71
C ILE A 255 -20.68 -2.11 11.30
N SER A 256 -21.63 -2.00 12.23
CA SER A 256 -23.05 -2.27 11.99
C SER A 256 -23.67 -1.29 10.99
N GLU A 257 -24.29 -1.82 9.94
CA GLU A 257 -25.07 -1.05 8.96
C GLU A 257 -26.44 -0.67 9.54
N ASN A 258 -26.56 0.50 10.16
CA ASN A 258 -27.86 1.02 10.58
C ASN A 258 -28.31 2.16 9.65
N GLY A 259 -29.26 1.84 8.77
CA GLY A 259 -29.93 2.82 7.91
C GLY A 259 -29.27 3.03 6.54
N SER A 260 -29.68 4.09 5.85
CA SER A 260 -29.23 4.41 4.49
C SER A 260 -27.86 5.10 4.42
N CYS A 261 -27.25 5.38 5.56
CA CYS A 261 -26.01 6.15 5.69
C CYS A 261 -25.19 5.58 6.85
N ILE A 262 -24.06 4.95 6.53
CA ILE A 262 -23.19 4.32 7.53
C ILE A 262 -22.39 5.42 8.23
N GLN A 263 -22.51 5.49 9.56
CA GLN A 263 -21.89 6.54 10.37
C GLN A 263 -20.61 6.00 11.04
N PHE A 264 -19.48 6.60 10.70
CA PHE A 264 -18.19 6.26 11.29
C PHE A 264 -17.77 7.33 12.28
N SER A 265 -17.25 6.91 13.43
CA SER A 265 -16.93 7.80 14.55
C SER A 265 -15.43 8.01 14.75
N ASP A 266 -14.60 7.17 14.14
CA ASP A 266 -13.15 7.21 14.28
C ASP A 266 -12.44 6.58 13.07
N ILE A 267 -11.09 6.67 13.08
CA ILE A 267 -10.22 6.19 12.02
C ILE A 267 -10.28 4.66 11.89
N ASP A 268 -10.36 3.93 13.02
CA ASP A 268 -10.32 2.47 13.03
C ASP A 268 -11.59 1.89 12.39
N GLN A 269 -12.75 2.49 12.65
CA GLN A 269 -14.02 2.12 12.02
C GLN A 269 -13.99 2.33 10.50
N MET A 270 -13.32 3.38 10.03
CA MET A 270 -13.16 3.67 8.60
C MET A 270 -12.07 2.86 7.91
N SER A 271 -11.42 1.96 8.65
CA SER A 271 -10.45 1.02 8.13
C SER A 271 -11.11 -0.34 7.86
N GLY A 272 -10.62 -1.04 6.83
CA GLY A 272 -11.01 -2.44 6.60
C GLY A 272 -12.38 -2.61 5.96
N ILE A 273 -12.74 -1.74 5.02
CA ILE A 273 -13.86 -1.97 4.09
C ILE A 273 -13.39 -3.03 3.09
N ARG A 274 -14.16 -4.10 2.87
CA ARG A 274 -13.73 -5.23 2.03
C ARG A 274 -14.72 -5.54 0.93
N TRP A 275 -14.22 -5.95 -0.22
CA TRP A 275 -15.06 -6.42 -1.32
C TRP A 275 -14.33 -7.49 -2.12
N GLU A 276 -15.06 -8.46 -2.67
CA GLU A 276 -14.49 -9.44 -3.61
C GLU A 276 -14.76 -8.95 -5.03
N LEU A 277 -13.71 -8.78 -5.83
CA LEU A 277 -13.87 -8.38 -7.22
C LEU A 277 -14.66 -9.44 -8.01
N PRO A 278 -15.54 -9.05 -8.95
CA PRO A 278 -16.23 -10.01 -9.80
C PRO A 278 -15.23 -10.93 -10.54
N LYS A 279 -15.54 -12.22 -10.61
CA LYS A 279 -14.67 -13.21 -11.26
C LYS A 279 -14.63 -13.08 -12.78
N ASP A 280 -15.65 -12.46 -13.35
CA ASP A 280 -15.82 -12.13 -14.76
C ASP A 280 -15.38 -10.69 -15.09
N LEU A 281 -14.76 -9.98 -14.14
CA LEU A 281 -14.27 -8.63 -14.37
C LEU A 281 -13.19 -8.63 -15.46
N SER A 282 -13.44 -7.91 -16.55
CA SER A 282 -12.50 -7.84 -17.66
C SER A 282 -11.19 -7.13 -17.27
N PRO A 283 -10.05 -7.49 -17.89
CA PRO A 283 -8.82 -6.73 -17.73
C PRO A 283 -8.97 -5.27 -18.15
N GLY A 284 -8.32 -4.37 -17.43
CA GLY A 284 -8.43 -2.94 -17.65
C GLY A 284 -8.06 -2.10 -16.44
N ARG A 285 -8.31 -0.79 -16.55
CA ARG A 285 -8.00 0.21 -15.53
C ARG A 285 -9.30 0.69 -14.91
N TYR A 286 -9.36 0.76 -13.59
CA TYR A 286 -10.58 1.03 -12.86
C TYR A 286 -10.33 2.00 -11.71
N ILE A 287 -11.38 2.68 -11.27
CA ILE A 287 -11.42 3.40 -9.99
C ILE A 287 -12.63 2.94 -9.20
N ILE A 288 -12.53 3.03 -7.88
CA ILE A 288 -13.66 2.81 -6.97
C ILE A 288 -14.06 4.15 -6.40
N ARG A 289 -15.35 4.45 -6.46
CA ARG A 289 -15.96 5.68 -5.93
C ARG A 289 -16.84 5.36 -4.73
N ALA A 290 -16.65 6.13 -3.67
CA ALA A 290 -17.53 6.21 -2.51
C ALA A 290 -18.22 7.58 -2.47
N VAL A 291 -19.47 7.61 -2.01
CA VAL A 291 -20.29 8.82 -1.88
C VAL A 291 -20.59 9.06 -0.41
N PHE A 292 -20.48 10.30 0.04
CA PHE A 292 -20.87 10.71 1.38
C PHE A 292 -22.35 11.11 1.39
N CYS A 293 -23.06 10.71 2.44
CA CYS A 293 -24.52 10.87 2.53
C CYS A 293 -24.98 11.99 3.45
N ASP A 294 -24.06 12.64 4.16
CA ASP A 294 -24.33 13.83 4.96
C ASP A 294 -23.47 15.02 4.53
N ASP A 295 -23.94 16.19 4.93
CA ASP A 295 -23.30 17.49 4.68
C ASP A 295 -22.77 18.08 5.99
N ALA A 296 -22.36 17.21 6.93
CA ALA A 296 -21.92 17.59 8.27
C ALA A 296 -20.67 18.49 8.24
N TRP A 297 -19.86 18.37 7.19
CA TRP A 297 -18.60 19.07 7.00
C TRP A 297 -18.66 19.88 5.72
N LYS A 298 -18.58 21.21 5.86
CA LYS A 298 -18.84 22.16 4.76
C LYS A 298 -17.90 21.95 3.57
N ASP A 299 -16.62 21.74 3.86
CA ASP A 299 -15.56 21.67 2.85
C ASP A 299 -15.23 20.22 2.47
N MET A 300 -15.91 19.22 3.06
CA MET A 300 -15.76 17.81 2.69
C MET A 300 -16.34 17.58 1.28
N PRO A 301 -15.61 16.87 0.40
CA PRO A 301 -16.13 16.54 -0.92
C PRO A 301 -17.38 15.65 -0.81
N LYS A 302 -18.28 15.73 -1.79
CA LYS A 302 -19.48 14.87 -1.86
C LYS A 302 -19.16 13.40 -2.15
N GLN A 303 -18.03 13.15 -2.79
CA GLN A 303 -17.56 11.81 -3.16
C GLN A 303 -16.04 11.80 -3.23
N VAL A 304 -15.46 10.61 -3.09
CA VAL A 304 -14.02 10.38 -3.30
C VAL A 304 -13.80 9.15 -4.15
N GLU A 305 -12.66 9.11 -4.82
CA GLU A 305 -12.26 8.04 -5.73
C GLU A 305 -10.90 7.50 -5.30
N THR A 306 -10.68 6.20 -5.53
CA THR A 306 -9.35 5.62 -5.39
C THR A 306 -8.42 6.14 -6.48
N PRO A 307 -7.09 6.05 -6.29
CA PRO A 307 -6.17 5.95 -7.42
C PRO A 307 -6.61 4.85 -8.39
N GLU A 308 -6.14 4.95 -9.63
CA GLU A 308 -6.36 3.91 -10.64
C GLU A 308 -5.79 2.57 -10.17
N ILE A 309 -6.60 1.52 -10.27
CA ILE A 309 -6.18 0.13 -10.11
C ILE A 309 -6.22 -0.58 -11.46
N GLU A 310 -5.36 -1.57 -11.62
CA GLU A 310 -5.28 -2.39 -12.83
C GLU A 310 -5.77 -3.81 -12.54
N ILE A 311 -6.65 -4.32 -13.40
CA ILE A 311 -7.11 -5.71 -13.40
C ILE A 311 -6.33 -6.47 -14.47
N ARG A 312 -5.61 -7.51 -14.05
CA ARG A 312 -4.82 -8.41 -14.91
C ARG A 312 -5.28 -9.86 -14.74
N GLU A 313 -5.09 -10.68 -15.76
CA GLU A 313 -5.32 -12.13 -15.71
C GLU A 313 -4.17 -12.84 -14.97
#